data_AF-A0A258B214-F1
#
_entry.id   AF-A0A258B214-F1
#
_cell.length_a   1.000
_cell.length_b   1.000
_cell.length_c   1.000
_cell.angle_alpha   90.00
_cell.angle_beta   90.00
_cell.angle_gamma   90.00
#
_symmetry.space_group_name_H-M   'P 1'
#
loop_
_entity.id
_entity.type
_entity.pdbx_description
1 polymer ?
#
loop_
_entity_poly.entity_id
_entity_poly.type
_entity_poly.pdbx_seq_one_letter_code
_entity_poly.pdbx_strand_id
1 'polypeptide(L)'
;MQKRIFSGLWQRLNPFRRHQGGNVAVIFGLSAMTLVVAAGGGTDVVRQMDVRSRLQDAADAAVLRAVMSSKMTDEQREVAADQAFENNFGYDNVQRYNATGTVGKQVIGNTTHVTYDVEATVENLFLSIIGMETTTVTVVAKAQSQMRKSEIAFVLDVTGSMSSDPSRITNLKSSMDSVLKSLLTDGVNASETKVAIVPFNPQVRIEKGTSYSYI
;
A
#
# COMPACT_ATOMS: atom_id res chain seq x y z
N MET A 1 -26.20 44.82 22.57
CA MET A 1 -27.24 44.54 21.55
C MET A 1 -27.57 43.04 21.37
N GLN A 2 -26.82 42.09 21.96
CA GLN A 2 -27.02 40.64 21.75
C GLN A 2 -28.08 39.95 22.65
N LYS A 3 -28.48 40.52 23.80
CA LYS A 3 -29.38 39.84 24.76
C LYS A 3 -30.87 39.77 24.34
N ARG A 4 -31.32 40.59 23.37
CA ARG A 4 -32.74 40.66 22.94
C ARG A 4 -33.15 39.60 21.92
N ILE A 5 -32.19 38.95 21.24
CA ILE A 5 -32.49 37.97 20.20
C ILE A 5 -32.86 36.61 20.85
N PHE A 6 -32.14 36.22 21.90
CA PHE A 6 -32.43 34.98 22.62
C PHE A 6 -33.76 35.01 23.38
N SER A 7 -34.17 36.15 23.95
CA SER A 7 -35.46 36.27 24.65
C SER A 7 -36.68 36.15 23.73
N GLY A 8 -36.56 36.58 22.47
CA GLY A 8 -37.63 36.48 21.47
C GLY A 8 -37.86 35.06 20.96
N LEU A 9 -36.80 34.24 20.89
CA LEU A 9 -36.89 32.84 20.50
C LEU A 9 -37.68 32.02 21.54
N TRP A 10 -37.42 32.28 22.82
CA TRP A 10 -38.08 31.61 23.94
C TRP A 10 -39.57 32.00 24.09
N GLN A 11 -39.92 33.26 23.83
CA GLN A 11 -41.33 33.70 23.86
C GLN A 11 -42.17 33.12 22.71
N ARG A 12 -41.56 32.82 21.55
CA ARG A 12 -42.22 32.18 20.40
C ARG A 12 -42.44 30.68 20.56
N LEU A 13 -41.75 30.02 21.49
CA LEU A 13 -41.94 28.60 21.81
C LEU A 13 -43.03 28.37 22.87
N ASN A 14 -43.39 29.41 23.63
CA ASN A 14 -44.41 29.33 24.69
C ASN A 14 -45.86 29.03 24.22
N PRO A 15 -46.31 29.43 23.01
CA PRO A 15 -47.63 29.03 22.50
C PRO A 15 -47.69 27.54 22.16
N PHE A 16 -46.59 26.94 21.69
CA PHE A 16 -46.55 25.51 21.33
C PHE A 16 -46.74 24.58 22.53
N ARG A 17 -46.32 24.97 23.74
CA ARG A 17 -46.60 24.22 24.98
C ARG A 17 -48.09 24.20 25.37
N ARG A 18 -48.89 25.12 24.83
CA ARG A 18 -50.30 25.34 25.24
C ARG A 18 -51.32 24.78 24.24
N HIS A 19 -50.87 24.32 23.07
CA HIS A 19 -51.72 23.67 22.07
C HIS A 19 -51.88 22.17 22.38
N GLN A 20 -53.11 21.75 22.70
CA GLN A 20 -53.49 20.37 23.03
C GLN A 20 -53.86 19.50 21.81
N GLY A 21 -53.59 19.98 20.59
CA GLY A 21 -53.82 19.21 19.37
C GLY A 21 -52.73 18.16 19.17
N GLY A 22 -52.91 16.96 19.72
CA GLY A 22 -51.92 15.87 19.66
C GLY A 22 -51.41 15.54 18.25
N ASN A 23 -52.23 15.79 17.22
CA ASN A 23 -51.85 15.54 15.83
C ASN A 23 -50.69 16.43 15.34
N VAL A 24 -50.60 17.69 15.80
CA VAL A 24 -49.51 18.60 15.40
C VAL A 24 -48.18 18.15 16.01
N ALA A 25 -48.20 17.70 17.26
CA ALA A 25 -47.01 17.17 17.91
C ALA A 25 -46.49 15.90 17.24
N VAL A 26 -47.39 15.01 16.80
CA VAL A 26 -47.04 13.78 16.07
C VAL A 26 -46.43 14.10 14.71
N ILE A 27 -47.07 14.96 13.90
CA ILE A 27 -46.54 15.36 12.58
C ILE A 27 -45.20 16.09 12.71
N PHE A 28 -45.06 16.96 13.71
CA PHE A 28 -43.80 17.65 13.99
C PHE A 28 -42.70 16.67 14.41
N GLY A 29 -43.00 15.71 15.30
CA GLY A 29 -42.03 14.71 15.73
C GLY A 29 -41.52 13.84 14.58
N LEU A 30 -42.43 13.38 13.71
CA LEU A 30 -42.07 12.59 12.54
C LEU A 30 -41.23 13.40 11.53
N SER A 31 -41.65 14.62 11.22
CA SER A 31 -40.90 15.49 10.29
C SER A 31 -39.54 15.91 10.85
N ALA A 32 -39.45 16.22 12.14
CA ALA A 32 -38.18 16.53 12.80
C ALA A 32 -37.22 15.33 12.78
N MET A 33 -37.72 14.12 13.03
CA MET A 33 -36.92 12.89 12.94
C MET A 33 -36.37 12.70 11.52
N THR A 34 -37.19 12.86 10.49
CA THR A 34 -36.74 12.77 9.08
C THR A 34 -35.66 13.81 8.77
N LEU A 35 -35.81 15.05 9.23
CA LEU A 35 -34.80 16.10 9.01
C LEU A 35 -33.49 15.81 9.72
N VAL A 36 -33.54 15.28 10.95
CA VAL A 36 -32.35 14.87 11.70
C VAL A 36 -31.63 13.73 11.00
N VAL A 37 -32.35 12.72 10.53
CA VAL A 37 -31.75 11.60 9.77
C VAL A 37 -31.16 12.10 8.45
N ALA A 38 -31.85 12.99 7.73
CA ALA A 38 -31.35 13.52 6.46
C ALA A 38 -30.08 14.36 6.64
N ALA A 39 -30.05 15.27 7.62
CA ALA A 39 -28.89 16.12 7.89
C ALA A 39 -27.75 15.32 8.55
N GLY A 40 -28.09 14.48 9.52
CA GLY A 40 -27.15 13.65 10.28
C GLY A 40 -26.54 12.53 9.44
N GLY A 41 -27.31 11.92 8.54
CA GLY A 41 -26.81 10.91 7.61
C GLY A 41 -25.70 11.45 6.71
N GLY A 42 -25.76 12.73 6.31
CA GLY A 42 -24.64 13.38 5.62
C GLY A 42 -23.36 13.42 6.47
N THR A 43 -23.48 13.58 7.79
CA THR A 43 -22.32 13.55 8.71
C THR A 43 -21.74 12.14 8.83
N ASP A 44 -22.60 11.11 8.89
CA ASP A 44 -22.15 9.72 8.89
C ASP A 44 -21.40 9.39 7.59
N VAL A 45 -21.88 9.83 6.44
CA VAL A 45 -21.18 9.66 5.14
C VAL A 45 -19.81 10.35 5.15
N VAL A 46 -19.71 11.57 5.66
CA VAL A 46 -18.42 12.27 5.75
C VAL A 46 -17.45 11.51 6.65
N ARG A 47 -17.92 10.96 7.78
CA ARG A 47 -17.10 10.09 8.65
C ARG A 47 -16.64 8.82 7.93
N GLN A 48 -17.54 8.16 7.18
CA GLN A 48 -17.18 6.98 6.39
C GLN A 48 -16.12 7.32 5.33
N MET A 49 -16.22 8.48 4.68
CA MET A 49 -15.22 8.95 3.71
C MET A 49 -13.86 9.24 4.36
N ASP A 50 -13.82 9.87 5.54
CA ASP A 50 -12.56 10.10 6.28
C ASP A 50 -11.90 8.77 6.66
N VAL A 51 -12.66 7.83 7.20
CA VAL A 51 -12.16 6.48 7.51
C VAL A 51 -11.67 5.77 6.25
N ARG A 52 -12.42 5.84 5.14
CA ARG A 52 -12.00 5.28 3.85
C ARG A 52 -10.68 5.85 3.36
N SER A 53 -10.49 7.16 3.45
CA SER A 53 -9.24 7.82 3.03
C SER A 53 -8.06 7.30 3.84
N ARG A 54 -8.18 7.26 5.16
CA ARG A 54 -7.12 6.77 6.05
C ARG A 54 -6.83 5.29 5.87
N LEU A 55 -7.86 4.48 5.62
CA LEU A 55 -7.70 3.07 5.28
C LEU A 55 -6.94 2.89 3.98
N GLN A 56 -7.24 3.70 2.95
CA GLN A 56 -6.53 3.66 1.68
C GLN A 56 -5.05 4.03 1.87
N ASP A 57 -4.75 5.11 2.61
CA ASP A 57 -3.37 5.54 2.86
C ASP A 57 -2.57 4.44 3.58
N ALA A 58 -3.19 3.76 4.56
CA ALA A 58 -2.56 2.65 5.28
C ALA A 58 -2.41 1.39 4.40
N ALA A 59 -3.41 1.08 3.56
CA ALA A 59 -3.34 -0.03 2.62
C ALA A 59 -2.27 0.19 1.54
N ASP A 60 -2.07 1.43 1.08
CA ASP A 60 -1.02 1.79 0.14
C ASP A 60 0.38 1.60 0.76
N ALA A 61 0.55 1.95 2.03
CA ALA A 61 1.79 1.67 2.77
C ALA A 61 2.05 0.16 2.92
N ALA A 62 0.99 -0.61 3.23
CA ALA A 62 1.05 -2.06 3.37
C ALA A 62 1.46 -2.75 2.07
N VAL A 63 0.81 -2.42 0.95
CA VAL A 63 1.10 -3.02 -0.35
C VAL A 63 2.51 -2.67 -0.84
N LEU A 64 3.00 -1.45 -0.56
CA LEU A 64 4.37 -1.04 -0.88
C LEU A 64 5.39 -1.86 -0.07
N ARG A 65 5.16 -2.03 1.23
CA ARG A 65 6.01 -2.85 2.09
C ARG A 65 6.02 -4.32 1.65
N ALA A 66 4.89 -4.82 1.21
CA ALA A 66 4.74 -6.17 0.69
C ALA A 66 5.55 -6.36 -0.61
N VAL A 67 5.43 -5.43 -1.57
CA VAL A 67 6.17 -5.45 -2.84
C VAL A 67 7.68 -5.37 -2.66
N MET A 68 8.16 -4.56 -1.71
CA MET A 68 9.60 -4.44 -1.42
C MET A 68 10.19 -5.70 -0.76
N SER A 69 9.35 -6.59 -0.22
CA SER A 69 9.75 -7.84 0.44
C SER A 69 9.86 -9.02 -0.54
N SER A 70 10.47 -8.81 -1.70
CA SER A 70 10.54 -9.83 -2.76
C SER A 70 11.33 -11.09 -2.37
N LYS A 71 12.25 -10.97 -1.41
CA LYS A 71 13.08 -12.09 -0.90
C LYS A 71 12.48 -12.83 0.31
N MET A 72 11.34 -12.38 0.82
CA MET A 72 10.66 -13.00 1.96
C MET A 72 9.71 -14.11 1.51
N THR A 73 9.41 -15.06 2.40
CA THR A 73 8.32 -16.02 2.18
C THR A 73 6.99 -15.29 2.11
N ASP A 74 5.95 -15.98 1.64
CA ASP A 74 4.62 -15.36 1.51
C ASP A 74 4.05 -14.98 2.88
N GLU A 75 4.27 -15.82 3.90
CA GLU A 75 3.85 -15.55 5.29
C GLU A 75 4.60 -14.36 5.89
N GLN A 76 5.91 -14.27 5.66
CA GLN A 76 6.72 -13.14 6.14
C GLN A 76 6.32 -11.82 5.47
N ARG A 77 5.92 -11.87 4.20
CA ARG A 77 5.42 -10.70 3.48
C ARG A 77 4.07 -10.25 4.04
N GLU A 78 3.19 -11.19 4.34
CA GLU A 78 1.88 -10.92 4.94
C GLU A 78 2.02 -10.19 6.28
N VAL A 79 2.82 -10.76 7.19
CA VAL A 79 3.12 -10.13 8.48
C VAL A 79 3.74 -8.74 8.31
N ALA A 80 4.65 -8.56 7.35
CA ALA A 80 5.26 -7.26 7.09
C ALA A 80 4.28 -6.22 6.52
N ALA A 81 3.32 -6.67 5.71
CA ALA A 81 2.26 -5.82 5.16
C ALA A 81 1.29 -5.38 6.25
N ASP A 82 0.82 -6.33 7.07
CA ASP A 82 -0.10 -6.06 8.18
C ASP A 82 0.53 -5.14 9.22
N GLN A 83 1.81 -5.36 9.55
CA GLN A 83 2.49 -4.46 10.48
C GLN A 83 2.68 -3.06 9.91
N ALA A 84 2.89 -2.91 8.59
CA ALA A 84 2.90 -1.61 7.95
C ALA A 84 1.51 -0.96 7.95
N PHE A 85 0.46 -1.73 7.70
CA PHE A 85 -0.92 -1.26 7.80
C PHE A 85 -1.24 -0.74 9.20
N GLU A 86 -1.01 -1.56 10.25
CA GLU A 86 -1.28 -1.21 11.65
C GLU A 86 -0.51 0.04 12.09
N ASN A 87 0.75 0.20 11.67
CA ASN A 87 1.57 1.36 11.99
C ASN A 87 1.04 2.66 11.35
N ASN A 88 0.45 2.58 10.15
CA ASN A 88 -0.07 3.76 9.44
C ASN A 88 -1.52 4.08 9.80
N PHE A 89 -2.37 3.06 10.00
CA PHE A 89 -3.76 3.26 10.40
C PHE A 89 -3.89 3.54 11.91
N GLY A 90 -2.97 3.00 12.72
CA GLY A 90 -2.96 3.07 14.17
C GLY A 90 -3.73 1.92 14.82
N TYR A 91 -3.10 1.21 15.76
CA TYR A 91 -3.68 0.04 16.43
C TYR A 91 -5.07 0.30 17.02
N ASP A 92 -5.27 1.44 17.68
CA ASP A 92 -6.56 1.82 18.26
C ASP A 92 -7.66 1.96 17.19
N ASN A 93 -7.31 2.44 15.99
CA ASN A 93 -8.26 2.54 14.89
C ASN A 93 -8.55 1.17 14.27
N VAL A 94 -7.55 0.29 14.17
CA VAL A 94 -7.75 -1.10 13.72
C VAL A 94 -8.78 -1.79 14.60
N GLN A 95 -8.62 -1.71 15.93
CA GLN A 95 -9.56 -2.29 16.89
C GLN A 95 -10.93 -1.61 16.83
N ARG A 96 -10.95 -0.28 16.78
CA ARG A 96 -12.19 0.51 16.74
C ARG A 96 -13.06 0.20 15.52
N TYR A 97 -12.45 -0.03 14.37
CA TYR A 97 -13.18 -0.28 13.12
C TYR A 97 -13.17 -1.75 12.71
N ASN A 98 -12.66 -2.65 13.53
CA ASN A 98 -12.47 -4.07 13.21
C ASN A 98 -11.86 -4.26 11.80
N ALA A 99 -10.77 -3.55 11.54
CA ALA A 99 -10.16 -3.51 10.21
C ALA A 99 -9.36 -4.81 9.95
N THR A 100 -9.68 -5.51 8.86
CA THR A 100 -9.02 -6.76 8.47
C THR A 100 -8.41 -6.63 7.09
N GLY A 101 -7.13 -6.99 6.95
CA GLY A 101 -6.39 -6.97 5.70
C GLY A 101 -6.17 -8.37 5.12
N THR A 102 -5.99 -8.48 3.81
CA THR A 102 -5.56 -9.71 3.14
C THR A 102 -4.60 -9.38 1.99
N VAL A 103 -3.47 -10.09 1.92
CA VAL A 103 -2.47 -9.90 0.88
C VAL A 103 -2.66 -10.92 -0.25
N GLY A 104 -2.79 -10.43 -1.48
CA GLY A 104 -2.73 -11.24 -2.69
C GLY A 104 -1.42 -11.02 -3.44
N LYS A 105 -0.79 -12.08 -3.96
CA LYS A 105 0.39 -12.00 -4.85
C LYS A 105 0.12 -12.71 -6.17
N GLN A 106 0.48 -12.07 -7.27
CA GLN A 106 0.48 -12.68 -8.60
C GLN A 106 1.77 -12.32 -9.34
N VAL A 107 2.47 -13.32 -9.88
CA VAL A 107 3.67 -13.10 -10.69
C VAL A 107 3.33 -13.38 -12.16
N ILE A 108 3.57 -12.40 -13.03
CA ILE A 108 3.35 -12.49 -14.48
C ILE A 108 4.66 -12.11 -15.18
N GLY A 109 5.35 -13.09 -15.73
CA GLY A 109 6.67 -12.88 -16.34
C GLY A 109 7.68 -12.34 -15.32
N ASN A 110 8.28 -11.18 -15.63
CA ASN A 110 9.23 -10.48 -14.75
C ASN A 110 8.58 -9.44 -13.81
N THR A 111 7.24 -9.41 -13.74
CA THR A 111 6.47 -8.46 -12.94
C THR A 111 5.75 -9.18 -11.82
N THR A 112 5.94 -8.72 -10.59
CA THR A 112 5.20 -9.16 -9.41
C THR A 112 4.16 -8.12 -9.07
N HIS A 113 2.89 -8.51 -9.11
CA HIS A 113 1.76 -7.72 -8.63
C HIS A 113 1.41 -8.17 -7.22
N VAL A 114 1.17 -7.21 -6.35
CA VAL A 114 0.67 -7.43 -5.00
C VAL A 114 -0.57 -6.58 -4.79
N THR A 115 -1.58 -7.16 -4.18
CA THR A 115 -2.82 -6.52 -3.78
C THR A 115 -2.95 -6.60 -2.27
N TYR A 116 -3.48 -5.55 -1.66
CA TYR A 116 -3.87 -5.53 -0.25
C TYR A 116 -5.33 -5.10 -0.17
N ASP A 117 -6.20 -6.04 0.18
CA ASP A 117 -7.64 -5.83 0.36
C ASP A 117 -7.91 -5.59 1.84
N VAL A 118 -8.61 -4.51 2.18
CA VAL A 118 -8.95 -4.19 3.58
C VAL A 118 -10.43 -3.90 3.72
N GLU A 119 -11.02 -4.49 4.75
CA GLU A 119 -12.40 -4.23 5.15
C GLU A 119 -12.42 -3.60 6.55
N ALA A 120 -13.27 -2.61 6.77
CA ALA A 120 -13.49 -2.00 8.08
C ALA A 120 -14.96 -1.69 8.30
N THR A 121 -15.44 -1.83 9.53
CA THR A 121 -16.81 -1.56 9.94
C THR A 121 -16.90 -0.23 10.66
N VAL A 122 -17.69 0.71 10.13
CA VAL A 122 -17.92 2.03 10.74
C VAL A 122 -19.31 2.09 11.35
N GLU A 123 -19.40 2.42 12.64
CA GLU A 123 -20.67 2.67 13.34
C GLU A 123 -21.28 4.02 12.93
N ASN A 124 -22.56 3.99 12.57
CA ASN A 124 -23.34 5.15 12.18
C ASN A 124 -24.06 5.76 13.39
N LEU A 125 -24.09 7.09 13.49
CA LEU A 125 -24.74 7.79 14.61
C LEU A 125 -26.19 8.14 14.30
N PHE A 126 -26.46 8.62 13.09
CA PHE A 126 -27.76 9.14 12.70
C PHE A 126 -28.51 8.15 11.81
N LEU A 127 -27.79 7.40 10.96
CA LEU A 127 -28.40 6.32 10.17
C LEU A 127 -28.83 5.13 11.05
N SER A 128 -28.28 4.98 12.25
CA SER A 128 -28.75 3.98 13.22
C SER A 128 -30.19 4.20 13.66
N ILE A 129 -30.69 5.45 13.63
CA ILE A 129 -32.08 5.80 13.94
C ILE A 129 -33.06 5.11 12.98
N ILE A 130 -32.64 4.86 11.74
CA ILE A 130 -33.44 4.16 10.72
C ILE A 130 -33.05 2.68 10.56
N GLY A 131 -32.28 2.12 11.52
CA GLY A 131 -31.88 0.72 11.55
C GLY A 131 -30.59 0.38 10.79
N MET A 132 -29.86 1.39 10.28
CA MET A 132 -28.56 1.19 9.64
C MET A 132 -27.44 1.44 10.66
N GLU A 133 -27.19 0.47 11.54
CA GLU A 133 -26.26 0.60 12.67
C GLU A 133 -24.80 0.73 12.23
N THR A 134 -24.39 -0.01 11.21
CA THR A 134 -23.01 0.01 10.71
C THR A 134 -22.95 0.12 9.19
N THR A 135 -21.78 0.48 8.69
CA THR A 135 -21.47 0.48 7.26
C THR A 135 -20.06 -0.06 7.05
N THR A 136 -19.96 -1.08 6.21
CA THR A 136 -18.69 -1.66 5.79
C THR A 136 -18.04 -0.77 4.75
N VAL A 137 -16.78 -0.42 4.98
CA VAL A 137 -15.91 0.31 4.06
C VAL A 137 -14.82 -0.64 3.59
N THR A 138 -14.70 -0.80 2.27
CA THR A 138 -13.67 -1.62 1.65
C THR A 138 -12.72 -0.76 0.82
N VAL A 139 -11.43 -1.03 0.94
CA VAL A 139 -10.37 -0.42 0.13
C VAL A 139 -9.48 -1.49 -0.47
N VAL A 140 -8.94 -1.21 -1.65
CA VAL A 140 -8.05 -2.13 -2.36
C VAL A 140 -6.85 -1.34 -2.82
N ALA A 141 -5.66 -1.71 -2.33
CA ALA A 141 -4.40 -1.14 -2.75
C ALA A 141 -3.65 -2.14 -3.63
N LYS A 142 -2.99 -1.64 -4.69
CA LYS A 142 -2.23 -2.48 -5.63
C LYS A 142 -0.88 -1.85 -5.88
N ALA A 143 0.17 -2.65 -5.79
CA ALA A 143 1.51 -2.25 -6.20
C ALA A 143 2.14 -3.34 -7.07
N GLN A 144 3.11 -2.93 -7.88
CA GLN A 144 3.85 -3.85 -8.73
C GLN A 144 5.34 -3.56 -8.63
N SER A 145 6.14 -4.63 -8.66
CA SER A 145 7.58 -4.56 -8.87
C SER A 145 7.92 -5.29 -10.15
N GLN A 146 8.63 -4.61 -11.03
CA GLN A 146 9.15 -5.19 -12.25
C GLN A 146 10.67 -5.32 -12.13
N MET A 147 11.17 -6.54 -12.34
CA MET A 147 12.60 -6.75 -12.45
C MET A 147 13.10 -6.10 -13.75
N ARG A 148 13.93 -5.06 -13.61
CA ARG A 148 14.51 -4.38 -14.77
C ARG A 148 15.60 -5.26 -15.40
N LYS A 149 15.53 -5.40 -16.72
CA LYS A 149 16.62 -5.97 -17.51
C LYS A 149 17.85 -5.12 -17.32
N SER A 150 18.93 -5.72 -16.86
CA SER A 150 20.21 -5.04 -16.63
C SER A 150 21.26 -5.64 -17.55
N GLU A 151 22.11 -4.80 -18.12
CA GLU A 151 23.28 -5.26 -18.87
C GLU A 151 24.53 -4.89 -18.06
N ILE A 152 25.28 -5.90 -17.63
CA ILE A 152 26.45 -5.74 -16.74
C ILE A 152 27.70 -6.18 -17.51
N ALA A 153 28.71 -5.31 -17.56
CA ALA A 153 30.01 -5.64 -18.14
C ALA A 153 31.08 -5.73 -17.03
N PHE A 154 31.67 -6.92 -16.87
CA PHE A 154 32.78 -7.13 -15.96
C PHE A 154 34.10 -7.00 -16.72
N VAL A 155 34.92 -6.02 -16.35
CA VAL A 155 36.29 -5.87 -16.85
C VAL A 155 37.24 -6.47 -15.82
N LEU A 156 37.91 -7.56 -16.18
CA LEU A 156 38.69 -8.38 -15.24
C LEU A 156 40.18 -8.29 -15.51
N ASP A 157 40.94 -7.85 -14.51
CA ASP A 157 42.40 -7.87 -14.54
C ASP A 157 42.89 -9.31 -14.42
N VAL A 158 43.60 -9.78 -15.45
CA VAL A 158 44.32 -11.07 -15.47
C VAL A 158 45.81 -10.88 -15.79
N THR A 159 46.37 -9.73 -15.42
CA THR A 159 47.79 -9.39 -15.59
C THR A 159 48.70 -10.24 -14.71
N GLY A 160 50.02 -10.21 -14.97
CA GLY A 160 51.01 -10.99 -14.19
C GLY A 160 51.01 -10.72 -12.68
N SER A 161 50.53 -9.55 -12.24
CA SER A 161 50.37 -9.23 -10.80
C SER A 161 49.21 -9.99 -10.12
N MET A 162 48.31 -10.58 -10.92
CA MET A 162 47.24 -11.45 -10.45
C MET A 162 47.69 -12.91 -10.32
N SER A 163 48.78 -13.29 -10.98
CA SER A 163 49.41 -14.62 -10.85
C SER A 163 50.54 -14.67 -9.83
N SER A 164 51.07 -13.51 -9.39
CA SER A 164 52.13 -13.44 -8.37
C SER A 164 51.68 -14.00 -7.03
N ASP A 165 50.37 -13.97 -6.78
CA ASP A 165 49.72 -14.61 -5.64
C ASP A 165 48.54 -15.44 -6.17
N PRO A 166 48.62 -16.79 -6.15
CA PRO A 166 47.57 -17.68 -6.64
C PRO A 166 46.20 -17.46 -5.98
N SER A 167 46.16 -16.86 -4.80
CA SER A 167 44.90 -16.55 -4.11
C SER A 167 44.10 -15.44 -4.81
N ARG A 168 44.76 -14.49 -5.49
CA ARG A 168 44.09 -13.33 -6.12
C ARG A 168 43.15 -13.76 -7.25
N ILE A 169 43.67 -14.56 -8.18
CA ILE A 169 42.87 -15.07 -9.30
C ILE A 169 41.79 -16.05 -8.81
N THR A 170 42.08 -16.83 -7.76
CA THR A 170 41.13 -17.76 -7.15
C THR A 170 39.97 -17.02 -6.48
N ASN A 171 40.28 -15.97 -5.71
CA ASN A 171 39.29 -15.11 -5.06
C ASN A 171 38.46 -14.32 -6.07
N LEU A 172 39.06 -13.84 -7.16
CA LEU A 172 38.34 -13.17 -8.25
C LEU A 172 37.30 -14.11 -8.89
N LYS A 173 37.70 -15.35 -9.20
CA LYS A 173 36.78 -16.38 -9.73
C LYS A 173 35.64 -16.67 -8.76
N SER A 174 35.97 -16.96 -7.50
CA SER A 174 34.97 -17.27 -6.46
C SER A 174 34.00 -16.10 -6.22
N SER A 175 34.50 -14.87 -6.23
CA SER A 175 33.68 -13.67 -6.09
C SER A 175 32.78 -13.48 -7.31
N MET A 176 33.28 -13.73 -8.52
CA MET A 176 32.49 -13.65 -9.74
C MET A 176 31.38 -14.70 -9.77
N ASP A 177 31.68 -15.95 -9.41
CA ASP A 177 30.67 -17.02 -9.30
C ASP A 177 29.58 -16.65 -8.29
N SER A 178 29.97 -16.03 -7.18
CA SER A 178 29.02 -15.56 -6.16
C SER A 178 28.12 -14.43 -6.68
N VAL A 179 28.68 -13.47 -7.40
CA VAL A 179 27.91 -12.38 -8.02
C VAL A 179 26.98 -12.93 -9.10
N LEU A 180 27.47 -13.76 -10.00
CA LEU A 180 26.65 -14.38 -11.06
C LEU A 180 25.52 -15.22 -10.47
N LYS A 181 25.80 -16.00 -9.43
CA LYS A 181 24.77 -16.75 -8.70
C LYS A 181 23.74 -15.84 -8.04
N SER A 182 24.15 -14.68 -7.51
CA SER A 182 23.21 -13.71 -6.91
C SER A 182 22.28 -13.02 -7.91
N LEU A 183 22.64 -12.99 -9.20
CA LEU A 183 21.80 -12.47 -10.27
C LEU A 183 20.71 -13.47 -10.71
N LEU A 184 20.86 -14.75 -10.34
CA LEU A 184 19.90 -15.81 -10.62
C LEU A 184 18.91 -15.94 -9.47
N THR A 185 17.64 -16.21 -9.79
CA THR A 185 16.60 -16.59 -8.83
C THR A 185 16.29 -18.07 -9.09
N ASP A 186 16.56 -18.94 -8.11
CA ASP A 186 16.41 -20.40 -8.25
C ASP A 186 17.13 -21.01 -9.47
N GLY A 187 18.27 -20.43 -9.85
CA GLY A 187 19.06 -20.85 -11.01
C GLY A 187 18.54 -20.34 -12.35
N VAL A 188 17.45 -19.57 -12.37
CA VAL A 188 16.86 -18.97 -13.57
C VAL A 188 17.18 -17.48 -13.63
N ASN A 189 17.49 -16.97 -14.83
CA ASN A 189 17.67 -15.55 -15.08
C ASN A 189 16.31 -14.83 -15.23
N ALA A 190 15.54 -14.77 -14.15
CA ALA A 190 14.23 -14.12 -14.12
C ALA A 190 14.28 -12.61 -14.43
N SER A 191 15.44 -11.99 -14.20
CA SER A 191 15.70 -10.57 -14.48
C SER A 191 16.03 -10.29 -15.95
N GLU A 192 16.24 -11.33 -16.77
CA GLU A 192 16.83 -11.23 -18.10
C GLU A 192 18.12 -10.38 -18.14
N THR A 193 18.93 -10.47 -17.07
CA THR A 193 20.18 -9.74 -16.97
C THR A 193 21.18 -10.30 -17.99
N LYS A 194 21.76 -9.46 -18.83
CA LYS A 194 22.87 -9.86 -19.71
C LYS A 194 24.19 -9.53 -19.05
N VAL A 195 25.14 -10.46 -19.15
CA VAL A 195 26.46 -10.28 -18.59
C VAL A 195 27.51 -10.41 -19.69
N ALA A 196 28.36 -9.41 -19.82
CA ALA A 196 29.58 -9.46 -20.63
C ALA A 196 30.80 -9.58 -19.70
N ILE A 197 31.78 -10.39 -20.10
CA ILE A 197 33.02 -10.56 -19.35
C ILE A 197 34.19 -10.22 -20.29
N VAL A 198 35.02 -9.27 -19.88
CA VAL A 198 36.15 -8.75 -20.66
C VAL A 198 37.42 -8.91 -19.82
N PRO A 199 38.15 -10.03 -19.94
CA PRO A 199 39.45 -10.18 -19.31
C PRO A 199 40.52 -9.37 -20.06
N PHE A 200 41.41 -8.71 -19.33
CA PHE A 200 42.54 -7.97 -19.91
C PHE A 200 43.90 -8.39 -19.32
N ASN A 201 44.92 -8.40 -20.19
CA ASN A 201 46.33 -8.53 -19.82
C ASN A 201 47.17 -7.75 -20.84
N PRO A 202 47.76 -6.61 -20.45
CA PRO A 202 47.84 -5.30 -21.13
C PRO A 202 46.94 -4.96 -22.35
N GLN A 203 46.35 -5.95 -23.00
CA GLN A 203 45.43 -5.86 -24.11
C GLN A 203 44.16 -6.65 -23.75
N VAL A 204 43.05 -6.29 -24.38
CA VAL A 204 41.79 -7.04 -24.23
C VAL A 204 41.79 -8.24 -25.15
N ARG A 205 41.26 -9.37 -24.66
CA ARG A 205 41.05 -10.54 -25.50
C ARG A 205 39.81 -10.33 -26.36
N ILE A 206 39.99 -10.22 -27.67
CA ILE A 206 38.91 -10.19 -28.66
C ILE A 206 38.79 -11.59 -29.29
N GLU A 207 37.57 -12.01 -29.66
CA GLU A 207 37.39 -13.27 -30.39
C GLU A 207 38.13 -13.26 -31.74
N LYS A 208 38.66 -14.42 -32.11
CA LYS A 208 39.43 -14.58 -33.35
C LYS A 208 38.46 -14.50 -34.54
N GLY A 209 38.39 -13.34 -35.20
CA GLY A 209 37.50 -13.10 -36.35
C GLY A 209 36.72 -11.78 -36.31
N THR A 210 36.82 -10.98 -35.25
CA THR A 210 36.21 -9.64 -35.21
C THR A 210 37.09 -8.65 -35.97
N SER A 211 36.97 -8.60 -37.29
CA SER A 211 37.56 -7.53 -38.11
C SER A 211 36.75 -6.24 -37.90
N TYR A 212 37.31 -5.28 -37.19
CA TYR A 212 36.81 -3.91 -37.20
C TYR A 212 37.49 -3.16 -38.34
N SER A 213 36.78 -2.98 -39.46
CA SER A 213 37.19 -2.11 -40.56
C SER A 213 37.01 -0.65 -40.14
N TYR A 214 37.89 -0.17 -39.27
CA TYR A 214 38.01 1.26 -38.98
C TYR A 214 39.46 1.74 -39.09
N ILE A 215 40.21 1.18 -40.05
CA ILE A 215 41.27 1.84 -40.84
C ILE A 215 41.28 1.14 -42.21
#